data_AF-A0A100WT62-F1
#
_entry.id   AF-A0A100WT62-F1
#
_cell.length_a   1.000
_cell.length_b   1.000
_cell.length_c   1.000
_cell.angle_alpha   90.00
_cell.angle_beta   90.00
_cell.angle_gamma   90.00
#
_symmetry.space_group_name_H-M   'P 1'
#
loop_
_entity.id
_entity.type
_entity.pdbx_description
1 polymer ?
#
loop_
_entity_poly.entity_id
_entity_poly.type
_entity_poly.pdbx_seq_one_letter_code
_entity_poly.pdbx_strand_id
1 'polypeptide(L)'
;MAFRTPTPSQADKFNSVVAGRMSALRKGHTDGVADLLELADNPTDANAHLAAAAKWRADQDHRDQRWRKEALMQVMSGDRPDDVCAGLGFGRTALQAAVRAEGSELATFAPFVYRSRPKRKEAS
;
A
#
# COMPACT_ATOMS: atom_id res chain seq x y z
N MET A 1 -9.01 17.05 4.37
CA MET A 1 -8.67 15.90 3.51
C MET A 1 -7.18 15.60 3.64
N ALA A 2 -6.79 14.33 3.54
CA ALA A 2 -5.41 13.87 3.70
C ALA A 2 -4.57 13.99 2.40
N PHE A 3 -5.22 13.78 1.26
CA PHE A 3 -4.62 13.78 -0.08
C PHE A 3 -5.26 14.85 -0.95
N ARG A 4 -4.48 15.45 -1.83
CA ARG A 4 -4.96 16.42 -2.83
C ARG A 4 -5.71 15.67 -3.92
N THR A 5 -6.80 16.26 -4.39
CA THR A 5 -7.51 15.73 -5.56
C THR A 5 -6.63 15.92 -6.81
N PRO A 6 -6.32 14.85 -7.57
CA PRO A 6 -5.62 14.97 -8.84
C PRO A 6 -6.43 15.76 -9.87
N THR A 7 -5.73 16.43 -10.79
CA THR A 7 -6.39 16.94 -12.00
C THR A 7 -6.80 15.77 -12.91
N PRO A 8 -7.79 15.94 -13.81
CA PRO A 8 -8.18 14.87 -14.74
C PRO A 8 -7.00 14.30 -15.54
N SER A 9 -6.12 15.17 -16.05
CA SER A 9 -4.91 14.75 -16.76
C SER A 9 -3.91 13.96 -15.92
N GLN A 10 -3.84 14.25 -14.61
CA GLN A 10 -3.01 13.45 -13.68
C GLN A 10 -3.66 12.09 -13.45
N ALA A 11 -4.97 12.06 -13.19
CA ALA A 11 -5.73 10.84 -12.98
C ALA A 11 -5.61 9.87 -14.17
N ASP A 12 -5.73 10.36 -15.41
CA ASP A 12 -5.61 9.54 -16.62
C ASP A 12 -4.23 8.89 -16.77
N LYS A 13 -3.18 9.63 -16.41
CA LYS A 13 -1.80 9.12 -16.40
C LYS A 13 -1.63 8.00 -15.38
N PHE A 14 -2.18 8.15 -14.18
CA PHE A 14 -2.10 7.13 -13.14
C PHE A 14 -2.99 5.92 -13.45
N ASN A 15 -4.18 6.12 -13.99
CA ASN A 15 -5.09 5.04 -14.40
C ASN A 15 -4.46 4.09 -15.41
N SER A 16 -3.78 4.64 -16.41
CA SER A 16 -3.07 3.84 -17.43
C SER A 16 -1.97 2.97 -16.81
N VAL A 17 -1.35 3.43 -15.72
CA VAL A 17 -0.30 2.70 -15.01
C VAL A 17 -0.88 1.67 -14.03
N VAL A 18 -1.97 2.01 -13.32
CA VAL A 18 -2.65 1.10 -12.37
C VAL A 18 -3.18 -0.14 -13.08
N ALA A 19 -3.81 0.02 -14.25
CA ALA A 19 -4.38 -1.09 -15.01
C ALA A 19 -3.34 -2.21 -15.31
N GLY A 20 -2.11 -1.83 -15.67
CA GLY A 20 -1.02 -2.79 -15.92
C GLY A 20 -0.46 -3.45 -14.66
N ARG A 21 -0.56 -2.79 -13.50
CA ARG A 21 0.04 -3.26 -12.23
C ARG A 21 -0.84 -4.25 -11.49
N MET A 22 -2.16 -4.20 -11.68
CA MET A 22 -3.10 -5.11 -11.01
C MET A 22 -2.78 -6.59 -11.29
N SER A 23 -2.34 -6.91 -12.51
CA SER A 23 -1.91 -8.27 -12.86
C SER A 23 -0.66 -8.71 -12.06
N ALA A 24 0.34 -7.83 -11.94
CA ALA A 24 1.56 -8.10 -11.19
C ALA A 24 1.31 -8.21 -9.67
N LEU A 25 0.35 -7.44 -9.14
CA LEU A 25 -0.08 -7.55 -7.74
C LEU A 25 -0.77 -8.87 -7.46
N ARG A 26 -1.71 -9.26 -8.32
CA ARG A 26 -2.39 -10.56 -8.22
C ARG A 26 -1.37 -11.69 -8.22
N LYS A 27 -0.44 -11.69 -9.19
CA LYS A 27 0.61 -12.71 -9.29
C LYS A 27 1.46 -12.76 -8.01
N GLY A 28 1.98 -11.61 -7.55
CA GLY A 28 2.79 -11.57 -6.33
C GLY A 28 2.03 -12.01 -5.08
N HIS A 29 0.74 -11.67 -4.96
CA HIS A 29 -0.10 -12.15 -3.88
C HIS A 29 -0.21 -13.67 -3.90
N THR A 30 -0.62 -14.24 -5.04
CA THR A 30 -0.74 -15.69 -5.25
C THR A 30 0.56 -16.42 -4.98
N ASP A 31 1.68 -15.97 -5.55
CA ASP A 31 3.00 -16.57 -5.33
C ASP A 31 3.42 -16.55 -3.85
N GLY A 32 3.03 -15.49 -3.12
CA GLY A 32 3.35 -15.37 -1.69
C GLY A 32 2.60 -16.29 -0.76
N VAL A 33 1.36 -16.64 -1.12
CA VAL A 33 0.52 -17.51 -0.29
C VAL A 33 0.55 -18.97 -0.76
N ALA A 34 1.20 -19.27 -1.89
CA ALA A 34 1.20 -20.58 -2.52
C ALA A 34 1.61 -21.70 -1.53
N ASP A 35 2.77 -21.56 -0.88
CA ASP A 35 3.27 -22.55 0.08
C ASP A 35 2.31 -22.76 1.26
N LEU A 36 1.64 -21.69 1.72
CA LEU A 36 0.66 -21.79 2.81
C LEU A 36 -0.61 -22.51 2.37
N LEU A 37 -1.07 -22.27 1.14
CA LEU A 37 -2.24 -22.95 0.57
C LEU A 37 -1.94 -24.42 0.31
N GLU A 38 -0.78 -24.74 -0.27
CA GLU A 38 -0.35 -26.11 -0.52
C GLU A 38 -0.30 -26.93 0.77
N LEU A 39 0.23 -26.35 1.86
CA LEU A 39 0.28 -26.99 3.16
C LEU A 39 -1.09 -27.09 3.86
N ALA A 40 -2.03 -26.20 3.54
CA ALA A 40 -3.41 -26.32 4.04
C ALA A 40 -4.14 -27.48 3.36
N ASP A 41 -3.92 -27.66 2.05
CA ASP A 41 -4.50 -28.75 1.26
C ASP A 41 -3.80 -30.10 1.52
N ASN A 42 -2.50 -30.08 1.83
CA ASN A 42 -1.68 -31.25 2.14
C ASN A 42 -0.88 -31.03 3.44
N PRO A 43 -1.50 -31.24 4.62
CA PRO A 43 -0.83 -31.04 5.90
C PRO A 43 0.41 -31.92 6.03
N THR A 44 1.56 -31.32 6.33
CA THR A 44 2.83 -32.00 6.60
C THR A 44 3.28 -31.72 8.05
N ASP A 45 4.56 -31.89 8.37
CA ASP A 45 5.02 -31.67 9.74
C ASP A 45 5.02 -30.18 10.16
N ALA A 46 5.03 -29.94 11.47
CA ALA A 46 4.96 -28.61 12.05
C ALA A 46 6.11 -27.67 11.62
N ASN A 47 7.28 -28.20 11.28
CA ASN A 47 8.42 -27.39 10.84
C ASN A 47 8.18 -26.85 9.42
N ALA A 48 7.56 -27.63 8.53
CA ALA A 48 7.17 -27.15 7.20
C ALA A 48 6.17 -25.99 7.27
N HIS A 49 5.16 -26.10 8.16
CA HIS A 49 4.22 -25.01 8.42
C HIS A 49 4.91 -23.75 8.96
N LEU A 50 5.84 -23.88 9.89
CA LEU A 50 6.59 -22.75 10.44
C LEU A 50 7.49 -22.09 9.39
N ALA A 51 8.15 -22.88 8.54
CA ALA A 51 9.00 -22.36 7.47
C ALA A 51 8.18 -21.55 6.43
N ALA A 52 7.03 -22.07 6.01
CA ALA A 52 6.14 -21.37 5.10
C ALA A 52 5.58 -20.06 5.72
N ALA A 53 5.20 -20.08 6.99
CA ALA A 53 4.75 -18.88 7.70
C ALA A 53 5.86 -17.84 7.85
N ALA A 54 7.10 -18.26 8.12
CA ALA A 54 8.25 -17.37 8.20
C ALA A 54 8.56 -16.72 6.84
N LYS A 55 8.56 -17.52 5.75
CA LYS A 55 8.73 -17.02 4.38
C LYS A 55 7.64 -16.01 4.03
N TRP A 56 6.36 -16.34 4.27
CA TRP A 56 5.25 -15.44 4.00
C TRP A 56 5.38 -14.12 4.78
N ARG A 57 5.76 -14.17 6.07
CA ARG A 57 5.97 -12.96 6.87
C ARG A 57 7.12 -12.08 6.36
N ALA A 58 8.25 -12.67 6.03
CA ALA A 58 9.38 -11.91 5.45
C ALA A 58 8.98 -11.23 4.13
N ASP A 59 8.16 -11.91 3.33
CA ASP A 59 7.57 -11.36 2.12
C ASP A 59 6.57 -10.21 2.40
N GLN A 60 5.87 -10.21 3.55
CA GLN A 60 4.95 -9.14 3.92
C GLN A 60 5.65 -7.81 4.19
N ASP A 61 6.86 -7.81 4.75
CA ASP A 61 7.59 -6.56 5.04
C ASP A 61 7.95 -5.81 3.74
N HIS A 62 8.35 -6.53 2.70
CA HIS A 62 8.53 -5.94 1.36
C HIS A 62 7.20 -5.57 0.70
N ARG A 63 6.11 -6.29 1.01
CA ARG A 63 4.77 -6.01 0.46
C ARG A 63 4.10 -4.82 1.12
N ASP A 64 4.37 -4.50 2.38
CA ASP A 64 3.75 -3.37 3.07
C ASP A 64 4.05 -2.04 2.35
N GLN A 65 5.29 -1.84 1.91
CA GLN A 65 5.63 -0.69 1.05
C GLN A 65 4.98 -0.76 -0.33
N ARG A 66 4.89 -1.95 -0.92
CA ARG A 66 4.22 -2.16 -2.22
C ARG A 66 2.74 -1.82 -2.12
N TRP A 67 2.01 -2.32 -1.14
CA TRP A 67 0.58 -2.05 -0.97
C TRP A 67 0.28 -0.59 -0.67
N ARG A 68 1.13 0.07 0.12
CA ARG A 68 1.04 1.53 0.31
C ARG A 68 1.27 2.31 -0.98
N LYS A 69 2.23 1.88 -1.82
CA LYS A 69 2.44 2.46 -3.15
C LYS A 69 1.20 2.31 -4.03
N GLU A 70 0.59 1.14 -4.06
CA GLU A 70 -0.61 0.90 -4.86
C GLU A 70 -1.83 1.68 -4.34
N ALA A 71 -1.98 1.80 -3.01
CA ALA A 71 -2.98 2.68 -2.40
C ALA A 71 -2.82 4.14 -2.87
N LEU A 72 -1.59 4.65 -2.87
CA LEU A 72 -1.30 6.01 -3.36
C LEU A 72 -1.60 6.14 -4.85
N MET A 73 -1.28 5.13 -5.65
CA MET A 73 -1.57 5.14 -7.09
C MET A 73 -3.08 5.19 -7.37
N GLN A 74 -3.91 4.41 -6.66
CA GLN A 74 -5.37 4.46 -6.79
C GLN A 74 -5.93 5.82 -6.36
N VAL A 75 -5.45 6.37 -5.24
CA VAL A 75 -5.80 7.75 -4.84
C VAL A 75 -5.43 8.75 -5.94
N MET A 76 -4.28 8.58 -6.58
CA MET A 76 -3.85 9.46 -7.67
C MET A 76 -4.58 9.25 -8.99
N SER A 77 -5.22 8.09 -9.15
CA SER A 77 -6.16 7.77 -10.22
C SER A 77 -7.54 8.42 -10.04
N GLY A 78 -7.78 9.09 -8.91
CA GLY A 78 -9.03 9.79 -8.60
C GLY A 78 -9.94 9.04 -7.63
N ASP A 79 -9.54 7.86 -7.15
CA ASP A 79 -10.32 7.12 -6.16
C ASP A 79 -10.35 7.85 -4.81
N ARG A 80 -11.45 7.67 -4.08
CA ARG A 80 -11.61 8.27 -2.75
C ARG A 80 -10.62 7.65 -1.78
N PRO A 81 -9.75 8.45 -1.12
CA PRO A 81 -8.73 7.91 -0.22
C PRO A 81 -9.29 7.06 0.92
N ASP A 82 -10.47 7.40 1.41
CA ASP A 82 -11.12 6.69 2.51
C ASP A 82 -11.50 5.27 2.11
N ASP A 83 -12.02 5.10 0.89
CA ASP A 83 -12.48 3.81 0.36
C ASP A 83 -11.27 2.92 0.02
N VAL A 84 -10.25 3.48 -0.62
CA VAL A 84 -8.98 2.78 -0.93
C VAL A 84 -8.29 2.30 0.35
N CYS A 85 -8.17 3.18 1.34
CA CYS A 85 -7.53 2.85 2.61
C CYS A 85 -8.32 1.77 3.38
N ALA A 86 -9.65 1.86 3.39
CA ALA A 86 -10.50 0.85 4.02
C ALA A 86 -10.39 -0.52 3.31
N GLY A 87 -10.44 -0.54 1.98
CA GLY A 87 -10.36 -1.77 1.19
C GLY A 87 -9.01 -2.48 1.30
N LEU A 88 -7.92 -1.74 1.54
CA LEU A 88 -6.58 -2.28 1.71
C LEU A 88 -6.16 -2.45 3.18
N GLY A 89 -7.02 -2.09 4.14
CA GLY A 89 -6.74 -2.26 5.58
C GLY A 89 -5.71 -1.29 6.16
N PHE A 90 -5.50 -0.12 5.54
CA PHE A 90 -4.57 0.89 6.03
C PHE A 90 -5.28 2.07 6.69
N GLY A 91 -4.67 2.62 7.74
CA GLY A 91 -5.05 3.94 8.23
C GLY A 91 -4.55 5.04 7.30
N ARG A 92 -5.40 6.02 6.94
CA ARG A 92 -5.00 7.18 6.10
C ARG A 92 -3.78 7.91 6.66
N THR A 93 -3.71 8.09 7.97
CA THR A 93 -2.58 8.73 8.65
C THR A 93 -1.30 7.91 8.53
N ALA A 94 -1.40 6.57 8.59
CA ALA A 94 -0.26 5.69 8.40
C ALA A 94 0.27 5.78 6.96
N LEU A 95 -0.64 5.87 5.97
CA LEU A 95 -0.26 6.06 4.57
C LEU A 95 0.45 7.41 4.35
N GLN A 96 -0.04 8.49 4.96
CA GLN A 96 0.63 9.81 4.91
C GLN A 96 1.99 9.80 5.61
N ALA A 97 2.11 9.11 6.74
CA ALA A 97 3.36 8.98 7.47
C ALA A 97 4.40 8.23 6.63
N ALA A 98 3.98 7.16 5.94
CA ALA A 98 4.87 6.39 5.06
C ALA A 98 5.40 7.21 3.87
N VAL A 99 4.60 8.12 3.31
CA VAL A 99 5.05 9.07 2.26
C VAL A 99 6.09 10.05 2.80
N ARG A 100 5.98 10.43 4.09
CA ARG A 100 6.84 11.44 4.72
C ARG A 100 8.06 10.84 5.43
N ALA A 101 8.13 9.53 5.55
CA ALA A 101 9.26 8.85 6.18
C ALA A 101 10.54 9.14 5.39
N GLU A 102 11.61 9.45 6.12
CA GLU A 102 12.93 9.72 5.54
C GLU A 102 13.45 8.47 4.82
N GLY A 103 14.03 8.65 3.62
CA GLY A 103 14.49 7.54 2.78
C GLY A 103 13.39 6.69 2.15
N SER A 104 12.12 7.05 2.31
CA SER A 104 10.99 6.30 1.74
C SER A 104 10.95 6.43 0.22
N GLU A 105 10.82 5.29 -0.48
CA GLU A 105 10.53 5.27 -1.92
C GLU A 105 9.18 5.95 -2.25
N LEU A 106 8.30 6.09 -1.25
CA LEU A 106 7.00 6.74 -1.39
C LEU A 106 7.11 8.27 -1.34
N ALA A 107 8.28 8.84 -1.08
CA ALA A 107 8.50 10.29 -1.05
C ALA A 107 8.14 10.98 -2.38
N THR A 108 8.16 10.24 -3.50
CA THR A 108 7.69 10.73 -4.82
C THR A 108 6.22 11.19 -4.80
N PHE A 109 5.41 10.68 -3.86
CA PHE A 109 4.01 11.07 -3.69
C PHE A 109 3.82 12.28 -2.76
N ALA A 110 4.88 12.83 -2.16
CA ALA A 110 4.80 13.96 -1.23
C ALA A 110 4.08 15.20 -1.80
N PRO A 111 4.19 15.56 -3.09
CA PRO A 111 3.45 16.68 -3.66
C PRO A 111 1.92 16.53 -3.57
N PHE A 112 1.42 15.30 -3.46
CA PHE A 112 0.00 14.97 -3.43
C PHE A 112 -0.56 14.80 -2.02
N VAL A 113 0.29 14.83 -0.99
CA VAL A 113 -0.13 14.81 0.40
C VAL A 113 -0.26 16.24 0.91
N TYR A 114 -1.36 16.57 1.59
CA TYR A 114 -1.47 17.88 2.23
C TYR A 114 -0.39 18.02 3.30
N ARG A 115 0.24 19.20 3.40
CA ARG A 115 1.17 19.48 4.51
C ARG A 115 0.40 19.48 5.83
N SER A 116 1.02 18.99 6.90
CA SER A 116 0.48 19.17 8.24
C SER A 116 0.25 20.66 8.48
N ARG A 117 -0.95 21.03 8.92
CA ARG A 117 -1.23 22.41 9.32
C ARG A 117 -0.36 22.71 10.55
N PRO A 118 0.41 23.82 10.57
CA PRO A 118 1.17 24.18 11.75
C PRO A 118 0.21 24.29 12.94
N LYS A 119 0.58 23.70 14.09
CA LYS A 119 -0.20 23.88 15.32
C LYS A 119 -0.27 25.39 15.57
N ARG A 120 -1.49 25.93 15.61
CA ARG A 120 -1.72 27.33 15.98
C ARG A 120 -1.11 27.47 17.38
N LYS A 121 -0.12 28.35 17.55
CA LYS A 121 0.28 28.76 18.91
C LYS A 121 -0.98 29.35 19.54
N GLU A 122 -1.48 28.72 20.59
CA GLU A 122 -2.51 29.34 21.42
C GLU A 122 -1.92 30.68 21.88
N ALA A 123 -2.63 31.77 21.54
CA ALA A 123 -2.28 33.08 22.07
C ALA A 123 -2.45 32.97 23.59
N SER A 124 -1.35 33.23 24.29
CA SER A 124 -1.28 33.26 25.77
C SER A 124 -2.32 34.18 26.38
#